data_AF-A0A5C6DDP7-F1
#
_entry.id   AF-A0A5C6DDP7-F1
#
_cell.length_a   1.000
_cell.length_b   1.000
_cell.length_c   1.000
_cell.angle_alpha   90.00
_cell.angle_beta   90.00
_cell.angle_gamma   90.00
#
_symmetry.space_group_name_H-M   'P 1'
#
loop_
_entity.id
_entity.type
_entity.pdbx_description
1 polymer ?
#
loop_
_entity_poly.entity_id
_entity_poly.type
_entity_poly.pdbx_seq_one_letter_code
_entity_poly.pdbx_strand_id
1 'polypeptide(L)' 'MTQLDLYRSVSRATGESVATIKRLGFLIADPSQPISDPEAEFLGPHVLDWDELDAFRSEEPELDFVVG' A
#
# COMPACT_ATOMS: atom_id res chain seq x y z
N MET A 1 -13.29 2.21 -17.68
CA MET A 1 -13.43 2.34 -16.21
C MET A 1 -13.36 3.81 -15.86
N THR A 2 -14.24 4.32 -15.00
CA THR A 2 -14.17 5.73 -14.57
C THR A 2 -13.26 5.90 -13.35
N GLN A 3 -12.88 7.13 -13.03
CA GLN A 3 -12.11 7.43 -11.82
C GLN A 3 -12.84 7.03 -10.53
N LEU A 4 -14.18 7.13 -10.53
CA LEU A 4 -15.00 6.67 -9.40
C LEU A 4 -14.97 5.16 -9.23
N ASP A 5 -14.95 4.42 -10.34
CA ASP A 5 -14.85 2.95 -10.32
C ASP A 5 -13.48 2.51 -9.79
N LEU A 6 -12.40 3.22 -10.17
CA LEU A 6 -11.06 3.02 -9.61
C LEU A 6 -11.07 3.19 -8.10
N TYR A 7 -11.59 4.31 -7.60
CA TYR A 7 -11.61 4.58 -6.17
C TYR A 7 -12.42 3.53 -5.38
N ARG A 8 -13.54 3.06 -5.94
CA ARG A 8 -14.33 1.98 -5.35
C ARG A 8 -13.60 0.64 -5.36
N SER A 9 -12.84 0.36 -6.42
CA SER A 9 -12.03 -0.85 -6.52
C SER A 9 -10.92 -0.86 -5.46
N VAL A 10 -10.15 0.24 -5.36
CA VAL A 10 -9.08 0.38 -4.36
C VAL A 10 -9.65 0.29 -2.95
N SER A 11 -10.74 1.02 -2.67
CA SER A 11 -11.44 0.96 -1.38
C SER A 11 -11.87 -0.47 -0.99
N ARG A 12 -12.39 -1.26 -1.94
CA ARG A 12 -12.76 -2.66 -1.69
C ARG A 12 -11.55 -3.57 -1.45
N ALA A 13 -10.45 -3.34 -2.16
CA ALA A 13 -9.25 -4.15 -2.04
C ALA A 13 -8.49 -3.89 -0.73
N THR A 14 -8.49 -2.63 -0.25
CA THR A 14 -7.72 -2.23 0.94
C THR A 14 -8.57 -2.14 2.22
N GLY A 15 -9.90 -2.11 2.11
CA GLY A 15 -10.80 -1.86 3.24
C GLY A 15 -10.92 -0.39 3.64
N GLU A 16 -10.18 0.51 3.00
CA GLU A 16 -10.22 1.94 3.25
C GLU A 16 -11.48 2.60 2.72
N SER A 17 -11.86 3.75 3.30
CA SER A 17 -13.00 4.52 2.82
C SER A 17 -12.72 5.17 1.45
N VAL A 18 -13.75 5.31 0.61
CA VAL A 18 -13.63 6.04 -0.67
C VAL A 18 -13.17 7.49 -0.46
N ALA A 19 -13.52 8.11 0.66
CA ALA A 19 -13.05 9.45 1.01
C ALA A 19 -11.53 9.47 1.28
N THR A 20 -11.02 8.47 2.00
CA THR A 20 -9.57 8.28 2.23
C THR A 20 -8.85 8.12 0.89
N ILE A 21 -9.33 7.21 0.03
CA ILE A 21 -8.73 6.94 -1.29
C ILE A 21 -8.74 8.18 -2.19
N LYS A 22 -9.82 8.95 -2.18
CA LYS A 22 -9.89 10.24 -2.92
C LYS A 22 -8.85 11.24 -2.44
N ARG A 23 -8.63 11.33 -1.12
CA ARG A 23 -7.62 12.22 -0.54
C ARG A 23 -6.20 11.80 -0.94
N LEU A 24 -5.96 10.50 -1.11
CA LEU A 24 -4.67 9.95 -1.54
C LEU A 24 -4.40 10.13 -3.04
N GLY A 25 -5.44 10.24 -3.88
CA GLY A 25 -5.28 10.64 -5.28
C GLY A 25 -4.75 9.56 -6.22
N PHE A 26 -5.30 8.34 -6.14
CA PHE A 26 -4.91 7.23 -7.03
C PHE A 26 -5.19 7.51 -8.52
N LEU A 27 -4.28 7.08 -9.38
CA LEU A 27 -4.38 7.19 -10.84
C LEU A 27 -3.95 5.87 -11.49
N ILE A 28 -4.48 5.55 -12.67
CA ILE A 28 -3.95 4.47 -13.49
C ILE A 28 -2.84 5.03 -14.36
N ALA A 29 -1.63 4.49 -14.16
CA ALA A 29 -0.49 4.79 -15.01
C ALA A 29 -0.65 4.12 -16.38
N ASP A 30 -0.23 4.83 -17.44
CA ASP A 30 -0.06 4.24 -18.76
C ASP A 30 1.26 3.45 -18.77
N PRO A 31 1.24 2.12 -19.01
CA PRO A 31 2.46 1.30 -18.99
C PRO A 31 3.45 1.66 -20.10
N SER A 32 3.02 2.38 -21.14
CA SER A 32 3.88 2.89 -22.20
C SER A 32 4.52 4.23 -21.87
N GLN A 33 3.98 4.95 -20.88
CA GLN A 33 4.62 6.16 -20.37
C GLN A 33 5.56 5.80 -19.22
N PRO A 34 6.85 6.13 -19.33
CA PRO A 34 7.75 6.00 -18.20
C PRO A 34 7.27 6.97 -17.11
N ILE A 35 6.98 6.42 -15.92
CA ILE A 35 6.79 7.22 -14.72
C ILE A 35 8.18 7.72 -14.35
N SER A 36 8.53 8.91 -14.84
CA SER A 36 9.74 9.61 -14.45
C SER A 36 9.49 10.23 -13.08
N ASP A 37 9.54 9.41 -12.04
CA ASP A 37 9.61 9.90 -10.67
C ASP A 37 11.06 10.28 -10.37
N PRO A 38 11.41 11.58 -10.33
CA PRO A 38 12.79 12.01 -10.06
C PRO A 38 13.26 11.61 -8.65
N GLU A 39 12.34 11.23 -7.76
CA GLU A 39 12.63 10.70 -6.44
C GLU A 39 12.61 9.15 -6.43
N ALA A 40 12.35 8.44 -7.53
CA ALA A 40 12.38 6.97 -7.55
C ALA A 40 13.76 6.40 -7.16
N GLU A 41 14.84 7.08 -7.53
CA GLU A 41 16.20 6.74 -7.10
C GLU A 41 16.44 7.06 -5.62
N PHE A 42 15.69 8.01 -5.04
CA PHE A 42 15.69 8.38 -3.62
C PHE A 42 14.71 7.57 -2.75
N LEU A 43 13.68 6.95 -3.35
CA LEU A 43 12.59 6.20 -2.69
C LEU A 43 12.94 4.75 -2.31
N GLY A 44 14.23 4.37 -2.27
CA GLY A 44 14.60 3.35 -1.29
C GLY A 44 14.08 3.81 0.08
N PRO A 45 13.46 3.03 0.97
CA PRO A 45 13.13 1.61 1.04
C PRO A 45 11.59 1.39 1.09
N HIS A 46 10.84 2.04 0.19
CA HIS A 46 9.36 1.98 0.21
C HIS A 46 8.77 0.83 -0.62
N VAL A 47 9.62 -0.09 -1.07
CA VAL A 47 9.23 -1.41 -1.57
C VAL A 47 9.26 -2.36 -0.39
N LEU A 48 8.11 -2.93 -0.06
CA LEU A 48 7.96 -3.85 1.05
C LEU A 48 7.78 -5.27 0.48
N ASP A 49 8.68 -6.17 0.85
CA ASP A 49 8.55 -7.60 0.54
C ASP A 49 7.51 -8.21 1.50
N TRP A 50 6.42 -8.72 0.94
CA TRP A 50 5.32 -9.29 1.72
C TRP A 50 5.73 -10.60 2.39
N ASP A 51 6.61 -11.39 1.77
CA ASP A 51 7.09 -12.65 2.35
C ASP A 51 8.02 -12.35 3.54
N GLU A 52 8.87 -11.32 3.44
CA GLU A 52 9.74 -10.86 4.53
C GLU A 52 8.95 -10.29 5.71
N LEU A 53 7.91 -9.48 5.43
CA LEU A 53 7.04 -8.94 6.47
C LEU A 53 6.22 -10.02 7.18
N ASP A 54 5.71 -11.00 6.44
CA ASP A 54 4.95 -12.11 7.03
C ASP A 54 5.85 -13.06 7.82
N ALA A 55 7.11 -13.24 7.40
CA ALA A 55 8.12 -13.93 8.19
C ALA A 55 8.39 -13.20 9.51
N PHE A 56 8.62 -11.89 9.48
CA PHE A 56 8.83 -11.06 10.68
C PHE A 56 7.64 -11.13 11.65
N ARG A 57 6.41 -11.10 11.13
CA ARG A 57 5.18 -11.26 11.95
C ARG A 57 5.02 -12.65 12.54
N SER A 58 5.53 -13.68 11.87
CA SER A 58 5.49 -15.06 12.34
C SER A 58 6.61 -15.37 13.33
N GLU A 59 7.69 -14.58 13.33
CA GLU A 59 8.85 -14.69 14.22
C GLU A 59 8.72 -13.89 15.51
N GLU A 60 7.76 -12.98 15.62
CA GLU A 60 7.37 -12.35 16.89
C GLU A 60 6.32 -13.25 17.58
N PRO A 61 6.72 -14.21 18.45
CA PRO A 61 5.76 -14.82 19.35
C PRO A 61 5.19 -13.69 20.20
N GLU A 62 3.88 -13.74 20.37
CA GLU A 62 3.09 -12.95 21.31
C GLU A 62 3.97 -12.43 22.45
N LEU A 63 4.15 -11.10 22.53
CA LEU A 63 4.55 -10.48 23.79
C LEU A 63 3.41 -10.76 24.75
N ASP A 64 3.58 -11.90 25.40
CA ASP A 64 2.65 -12.55 26.27
C ASP A 64 2.23 -11.54 27.33
N PHE A 65 0.92 -11.37 27.39
CA PHE A 65 0.21 -10.76 28.48
C PHE A 65 0.68 -11.43 29.79
N VAL A 66 1.37 -10.70 30.68
CA VAL A 66 1.59 -10.96 32.13
C VAL A 66 2.65 -9.95 32.62
N VAL A 67 2.57 -9.21 33.73
CA VAL A 67 1.68 -9.13 34.90
C VAL A 67 2.10 -7.87 35.67
N GLY A 68 1.19 -7.32 36.49
CA GLY A 68 1.60 -6.76 37.79
C GLY A 68 1.08 -5.37 38.11
#